data_AF-M1VTS7-F1
#
_entry.id   AF-M1VTS7-F1
#
_cell.length_a   1.000
_cell.length_b   1.000
_cell.length_c   1.000
_cell.angle_alpha   90.00
_cell.angle_beta   90.00
_cell.angle_gamma   90.00
#
_symmetry.space_group_name_H-M   'P 1'
#
loop_
_entity.id
_entity.type
_entity.pdbx_description
1 polymer ?
#
loop_
_entity_poly.entity_id
_entity_poly.type
_entity_poly.pdbx_seq_one_letter_code
_entity_poly.pdbx_strand_id
1 'polypeptide(L)'
;MDILQKVRIPMDLITGPWDEEKRRRLYWLIRARHCVGGEPFNDIPYPWEVKLACLDAVLIHAEEPDRLVINCLFGQWIHTDLPQDEVHKRLVTLCRRLERGGDPPDIERFLGELINRLDDDGQFSEYHIEGGLW
;
A
#
# COMPACT_ATOMS: atom_id res chain seq x y z
N MET A 1 12.37 -21.36 -23.79
CA MET A 1 12.82 -20.84 -22.49
C MET A 1 12.38 -19.38 -22.47
N ASP A 2 11.17 -19.12 -22.00
CA ASP A 2 10.63 -17.77 -21.96
C ASP A 2 11.25 -17.04 -20.77
N ILE A 3 12.07 -16.04 -21.08
CA ILE A 3 12.57 -15.08 -20.11
C ILE A 3 11.38 -14.15 -19.84
N LEU A 4 10.49 -14.53 -18.93
CA LEU A 4 9.58 -13.54 -18.33
C LEU A 4 10.48 -12.56 -17.59
N GLN A 5 10.79 -11.44 -18.24
CA GLN A 5 11.52 -10.35 -17.59
C GLN A 5 10.73 -9.98 -16.34
N LYS A 6 11.35 -10.10 -15.17
CA LYS A 6 10.77 -9.64 -13.92
C LYS A 6 10.56 -8.13 -14.04
N VAL A 7 9.32 -7.71 -14.29
CA VAL A 7 8.98 -6.29 -14.46
C VAL A 7 8.73 -5.68 -13.09
N ARG A 8 9.34 -4.53 -12.82
CA ARG A 8 9.02 -3.66 -11.68
C ARG A 8 7.93 -2.68 -12.09
N ILE A 9 7.07 -2.29 -11.16
CA ILE A 9 6.31 -1.05 -11.30
C ILE A 9 7.34 0.09 -11.37
N PRO A 10 7.26 0.95 -12.40
CA PRO A 10 8.11 2.13 -12.50
C PRO A 10 8.03 3.00 -11.24
N MET A 11 9.20 3.48 -10.77
CA MET A 11 9.33 4.29 -9.57
C MET A 11 8.43 5.53 -9.57
N ASP A 12 8.29 6.18 -10.72
CA ASP A 12 7.45 7.36 -10.93
C ASP A 12 5.93 7.09 -10.79
N LEU A 13 5.52 5.82 -10.87
CA LEU A 13 4.15 5.36 -10.63
C LEU A 13 3.93 4.92 -9.18
N ILE A 14 5.00 4.65 -8.41
CA ILE A 14 4.93 4.30 -6.98
C ILE A 14 4.98 5.55 -6.11
N THR A 15 5.83 6.51 -6.45
CA THR A 15 5.94 7.77 -5.71
C THR A 15 4.96 8.77 -6.30
N GLY A 16 3.91 9.11 -5.53
CA GLY A 16 2.92 10.12 -5.90
C GLY A 16 3.53 11.53 -6.10
N PRO A 17 2.72 12.52 -6.51
CA PRO A 17 1.28 12.46 -6.72
C PRO A 17 0.87 11.72 -8.01
N TRP A 18 -0.38 11.24 -8.05
CA TRP A 18 -0.98 10.54 -9.20
C TRP A 18 -1.95 11.45 -9.95
N ASP A 19 -1.48 12.05 -11.04
CA ASP A 19 -2.37 12.64 -12.03
C ASP A 19 -3.19 11.57 -12.78
N GLU A 20 -4.10 12.01 -13.64
CA GLU A 20 -4.98 11.11 -14.40
C GLU A 20 -4.19 10.09 -15.25
N GLU A 21 -3.08 10.53 -15.85
CA GLU A 21 -2.27 9.68 -16.73
C GLU A 21 -1.53 8.61 -15.91
N LYS A 22 -0.96 8.95 -14.76
CA LYS A 22 -0.34 7.98 -13.85
C LYS A 22 -1.36 6.96 -13.32
N ARG A 23 -2.57 7.40 -12.98
CA ARG A 23 -3.66 6.50 -12.56
C ARG A 23 -4.05 5.53 -13.68
N ARG A 24 -4.19 6.03 -14.91
CA ARG A 24 -4.48 5.22 -16.09
C ARG A 24 -3.39 4.18 -16.33
N ARG A 25 -2.12 4.57 -16.22
CA ARG A 25 -0.97 3.65 -16.36
C ARG A 25 -0.97 2.59 -15.28
N LEU A 26 -1.19 2.95 -14.01
CA LEU A 26 -1.30 1.99 -12.90
C LEU A 26 -2.41 0.97 -13.17
N TYR A 27 -3.61 1.44 -13.51
CA TYR A 27 -4.74 0.58 -13.82
C TYR A 27 -4.41 -0.45 -14.90
N TRP A 28 -3.85 0.00 -16.03
CA TRP A 28 -3.49 -0.90 -17.13
C TRP A 28 -2.35 -1.84 -16.79
N LEU A 29 -1.35 -1.37 -16.04
CA LEU A 29 -0.21 -2.19 -15.62
C LEU A 29 -0.67 -3.36 -14.74
N ILE A 30 -1.54 -3.09 -13.76
CA ILE A 30 -2.08 -4.11 -12.86
C ILE A 30 -2.99 -5.09 -13.62
N ARG A 31 -3.80 -4.62 -14.57
CA ARG A 31 -4.65 -5.49 -15.39
C ARG A 31 -3.84 -6.34 -16.37
N ALA A 32 -2.82 -5.77 -17.00
CA ALA A 32 -1.93 -6.50 -17.89
C ALA A 32 -1.22 -7.65 -17.15
N ARG A 33 -0.81 -7.44 -15.89
CA ARG A 33 -0.27 -8.51 -15.02
C ARG A 33 -1.22 -9.69 -14.91
N HIS A 34 -2.49 -9.45 -14.59
CA HIS A 34 -3.48 -10.52 -14.47
C HIS A 34 -3.67 -11.29 -15.78
N CYS A 35 -3.58 -10.61 -16.93
CA CYS A 35 -3.74 -11.25 -18.25
C CYS A 35 -2.55 -12.12 -18.66
N VAL A 36 -1.33 -11.82 -18.20
CA VAL A 36 -0.11 -12.55 -18.62
C VAL A 36 0.29 -13.67 -17.65
N GLY A 37 -0.50 -13.93 -16.60
CA GLY A 37 -0.16 -14.93 -15.57
C GLY A 37 1.15 -14.61 -14.85
N GLY A 38 1.57 -13.34 -14.85
CA GLY A 38 2.87 -12.94 -14.34
C GLY A 38 2.97 -13.13 -12.83
N GLU A 39 4.17 -13.55 -12.39
CA GLU A 39 4.63 -13.44 -11.00
C GLU A 39 4.27 -12.05 -10.43
N PRO A 40 3.99 -11.91 -9.12
CA PRO A 40 3.77 -10.61 -8.51
C PRO A 40 4.92 -9.64 -8.86
N PHE A 41 4.64 -8.33 -8.95
CA PHE A 41 5.59 -7.24 -9.24
C PHE A 41 6.76 -7.10 -8.22
N ASN A 42 7.02 -8.15 -7.44
CA ASN A 42 7.55 -8.11 -6.09
C ASN A 42 8.67 -9.13 -5.85
N ASP A 43 9.06 -9.91 -6.85
CA ASP A 43 10.24 -10.79 -6.79
C ASP A 43 11.57 -10.03 -6.60
N ILE A 44 11.45 -8.72 -6.60
CA ILE A 44 12.52 -7.78 -6.80
C ILE A 44 12.15 -6.66 -5.80
N PRO A 45 12.85 -6.58 -4.66
CA PRO A 45 12.45 -5.68 -3.58
C PRO A 45 12.65 -4.21 -3.97
N TYR A 46 11.74 -3.35 -3.51
CA TYR A 46 11.95 -1.90 -3.50
C TYR A 46 12.69 -1.50 -2.21
N PRO A 47 13.50 -0.44 -2.24
CA PRO A 47 14.02 0.16 -1.02
C PRO A 47 12.87 0.52 -0.06
N TRP A 48 13.06 0.33 1.24
CA TRP A 48 12.02 0.57 2.23
C TRP A 48 11.56 2.04 2.22
N GLU A 49 12.45 2.98 1.90
CA GLU A 49 12.17 4.41 1.77
C GLU A 49 11.08 4.67 0.71
N VAL A 50 11.11 3.90 -0.38
CA VAL A 50 10.14 3.98 -1.47
C VAL A 50 8.77 3.48 -1.02
N LYS A 51 8.76 2.36 -0.29
CA LYS A 51 7.54 1.78 0.27
C LYS A 51 6.87 2.78 1.22
N LEU A 52 7.66 3.39 2.10
CA LEU A 52 7.17 4.37 3.05
C LEU A 52 6.71 5.66 2.37
N ALA A 53 7.45 6.16 1.37
CA ALA A 53 7.01 7.33 0.59
C ALA A 53 5.68 7.07 -0.14
N CYS A 54 5.47 5.86 -0.65
CA CYS A 54 4.19 5.44 -1.22
C CYS A 54 3.08 5.43 -0.16
N LEU A 55 3.33 4.82 1.01
CA LEU A 55 2.37 4.77 2.11
C LEU A 55 1.97 6.18 2.56
N ASP A 56 2.96 7.03 2.79
CA ASP A 56 2.78 8.39 3.27
C ASP A 56 1.96 9.21 2.26
N ALA A 57 2.30 9.11 0.97
CA ALA A 57 1.59 9.83 -0.08
C ALA A 57 0.12 9.38 -0.25
N VAL A 58 -0.18 8.08 -0.09
CA VAL A 58 -1.54 7.55 -0.29
C VAL A 58 -2.44 7.75 0.91
N LEU A 59 -1.93 7.60 2.14
CA LEU A 59 -2.77 7.47 3.33
C LEU A 59 -2.57 8.57 4.36
N ILE A 60 -1.34 9.08 4.48
CA ILE A 60 -1.01 10.05 5.53
C ILE A 60 -1.17 11.48 5.03
N HIS A 61 -0.65 11.78 3.84
CA HIS A 61 -0.65 13.11 3.26
C HIS A 61 -1.88 13.38 2.39
N ALA A 62 -2.57 12.32 1.94
CA ALA A 62 -3.80 12.46 1.19
C ALA A 62 -4.93 12.92 2.11
N GLU A 63 -5.58 14.03 1.77
CA GLU A 63 -6.83 14.43 2.43
C GLU A 63 -7.91 13.36 2.18
N GLU A 64 -8.06 12.94 0.92
CA GLU A 64 -8.93 11.85 0.48
C GLU A 64 -8.09 10.74 -0.17
N PRO A 65 -7.97 9.54 0.44
CA PRO A 65 -7.22 8.44 -0.12
C PRO A 65 -7.82 7.92 -1.43
N ASP A 66 -7.00 7.82 -2.48
CA ASP A 66 -7.44 7.36 -3.80
C ASP A 66 -7.57 5.83 -3.82
N ARG A 67 -8.82 5.35 -3.89
CA ARG A 67 -9.17 3.92 -3.93
C ARG A 67 -8.49 3.17 -5.07
N LEU A 68 -8.34 3.78 -6.24
CA LEU A 68 -7.70 3.13 -7.38
C LEU A 68 -6.21 2.93 -7.07
N VAL A 69 -5.56 3.95 -6.53
CA VAL A 69 -4.14 3.88 -6.16
C VAL A 69 -3.92 2.85 -5.07
N ILE A 70 -4.76 2.83 -4.03
CA ILE A 70 -4.73 1.81 -2.97
C ILE A 70 -4.79 0.41 -3.58
N ASN A 71 -5.82 0.14 -4.40
CA ASN A 71 -6.02 -1.17 -5.03
C ASN A 71 -4.87 -1.57 -5.97
N CYS A 72 -4.19 -0.60 -6.58
CA CYS A 72 -3.08 -0.87 -7.49
C CYS A 72 -1.75 -1.12 -6.76
N LEU A 73 -1.49 -0.38 -5.68
CA LEU A 73 -0.16 -0.36 -5.04
C LEU A 73 -0.09 -1.17 -3.75
N PHE A 74 -1.18 -1.30 -2.99
CA PHE A 74 -1.13 -1.97 -1.69
C PHE A 74 -1.34 -3.48 -1.82
N GLY A 75 -0.23 -4.20 -1.93
CA GLY A 75 -0.15 -5.67 -1.84
C GLY A 75 0.97 -6.10 -0.91
N GLN A 76 1.26 -7.41 -0.85
CA GLN A 76 2.22 -8.00 0.10
C GLN A 76 3.60 -7.27 0.18
N TRP A 77 4.10 -6.73 -0.92
CA TRP A 77 5.42 -6.08 -0.98
C TRP A 77 5.59 -4.80 -0.15
N ILE A 78 4.49 -4.06 0.07
CA ILE A 78 4.55 -2.73 0.69
C ILE A 78 4.81 -2.83 2.21
N HIS A 79 4.56 -4.01 2.82
CA HIS A 79 4.67 -4.22 4.26
C HIS A 79 5.99 -4.91 4.68
N THR A 80 6.76 -5.50 3.76
CA THR A 80 7.95 -6.29 4.13
C THR A 80 9.20 -5.43 4.31
N ASP A 81 10.13 -5.91 5.15
CA ASP A 81 11.50 -5.35 5.28
C ASP A 81 11.54 -3.86 5.66
N LEU A 82 10.56 -3.41 6.44
CA LEU A 82 10.46 -2.02 6.90
C LEU A 82 11.18 -1.85 8.25
N PRO A 83 11.93 -0.75 8.47
CA PRO A 83 12.50 -0.45 9.78
C PRO A 83 11.40 -0.19 10.82
N GLN A 84 11.46 -0.90 11.95
CA GLN A 84 10.44 -0.85 13.01
C GLN A 84 10.16 0.58 13.51
N ASP A 85 11.21 1.38 13.75
CA ASP A 85 11.06 2.78 14.20
C ASP A 85 10.30 3.65 13.19
N GLU A 86 10.48 3.38 11.90
CA GLU A 86 9.80 4.11 10.82
C GLU A 86 8.36 3.65 10.63
N VAL A 87 8.08 2.37 10.84
CA VAL A 87 6.72 1.81 10.86
C VAL A 87 5.95 2.38 12.04
N HIS A 88 6.54 2.41 13.24
CA HIS A 88 5.90 2.90 14.45
C HIS A 88 5.39 4.35 14.30
N LYS A 89 6.20 5.24 13.72
CA LYS A 89 5.80 6.64 13.44
C LYS A 89 4.54 6.73 12.55
N ARG A 90 4.42 5.81 11.59
CA ARG A 90 3.31 5.76 10.64
C ARG A 90 2.08 5.11 11.26
N LEU A 91 2.24 4.04 12.05
CA LEU A 91 1.17 3.45 12.85
C LEU A 91 0.47 4.49 13.73
N VAL A 92 1.23 5.28 14.49
CA VAL A 92 0.66 6.37 15.32
C VAL A 92 -0.18 7.34 14.50
N THR A 93 0.24 7.63 13.26
CA THR A 93 -0.47 8.56 12.38
C THR A 93 -1.71 7.94 11.75
N LEU A 94 -1.63 6.66 11.35
CA LEU A 94 -2.75 5.89 10.80
C LEU A 94 -3.85 5.67 11.86
N CYS A 95 -3.47 5.32 13.09
CA CYS A 95 -4.40 5.20 14.22
C CYS A 95 -5.13 6.52 14.48
N ARG A 96 -4.40 7.64 14.57
CA ARG A 96 -5.03 8.97 14.74
C ARG A 96 -5.98 9.34 13.61
N ARG A 97 -5.66 8.96 12.36
CA ARG A 97 -6.55 9.17 11.21
C ARG A 97 -7.83 8.36 11.36
N LEU A 98 -7.71 7.08 11.71
CA LEU A 98 -8.84 6.20 11.93
C LEU A 98 -9.75 6.69 13.08
N GLU A 99 -9.17 7.15 14.19
CA GLU A 99 -9.90 7.73 15.32
C GLU A 99 -10.62 9.04 14.97
N ARG A 100 -9.96 9.90 14.19
CA ARG A 100 -10.57 11.13 13.70
C ARG A 100 -11.79 10.82 12.83
N GLY A 101 -11.74 9.71 12.09
CA GLY A 101 -12.78 9.27 11.17
C GLY A 101 -13.04 10.26 10.03
N GLY A 102 -14.09 10.00 9.28
CA GLY A 102 -14.52 10.84 8.16
C GLY A 102 -14.00 10.36 6.81
N ASP A 103 -13.23 9.28 6.79
CA ASP A 103 -12.97 8.52 5.59
C ASP A 103 -14.19 7.66 5.23
N PRO A 104 -14.35 7.28 3.95
CA PRO A 104 -15.37 6.31 3.57
C PRO A 104 -15.18 4.97 4.31
N PRO A 105 -16.25 4.22 4.65
CA PRO A 105 -16.14 2.98 5.44
C PRO A 105 -15.20 1.91 4.86
N ASP A 106 -15.07 1.86 3.54
CA ASP A 106 -14.13 0.94 2.86
C ASP A 106 -12.67 1.35 3.06
N ILE A 107 -12.39 2.65 3.17
CA ILE A 107 -11.06 3.19 3.48
C ILE A 107 -10.75 2.99 4.97
N GLU A 108 -11.69 3.26 5.87
CA GLU A 108 -11.50 3.03 7.31
C GLU A 108 -11.22 1.55 7.60
N ARG A 109 -11.96 0.63 6.96
CA ARG A 109 -11.68 -0.80 7.04
C ARG A 109 -10.28 -1.13 6.52
N PHE A 110 -9.89 -0.58 5.37
CA PHE A 110 -8.56 -0.79 4.81
C PHE A 110 -7.45 -0.27 5.74
N LEU A 111 -7.65 0.88 6.39
CA LEU A 111 -6.70 1.42 7.38
C LEU A 111 -6.52 0.46 8.56
N GLY A 112 -7.60 -0.09 9.11
CA GLY A 112 -7.51 -1.09 10.18
C GLY A 112 -6.79 -2.37 9.76
N GLU A 113 -7.09 -2.89 8.55
CA GLU A 113 -6.37 -4.05 8.00
C GLU A 113 -4.87 -3.76 7.79
N LEU A 114 -4.51 -2.55 7.37
CA LEU A 114 -3.13 -2.13 7.21
C LEU A 114 -2.43 -2.02 8.57
N ILE A 115 -3.09 -1.47 9.58
CA ILE A 115 -2.57 -1.39 10.95
C ILE A 115 -2.28 -2.80 11.48
N ASN A 116 -3.20 -3.76 11.30
CA ASN A 116 -2.98 -5.17 11.67
C ASN A 116 -1.71 -5.76 11.05
N ARG A 117 -1.41 -5.40 9.80
CA ARG A 117 -0.26 -5.95 9.05
C ARG A 117 1.06 -5.27 9.36
N LEU A 118 1.03 -4.04 9.90
CA LEU A 118 2.22 -3.27 10.24
C LEU A 118 2.57 -3.39 11.73
N ASP A 119 1.60 -3.72 12.58
CA ASP A 119 1.76 -3.86 14.02
C ASP A 119 2.26 -5.26 14.43
N ASP A 120 3.46 -5.62 13.97
CA ASP A 120 4.08 -6.93 14.24
C ASP A 120 4.26 -7.21 15.75
N ASP A 121 4.41 -6.16 16.57
CA ASP A 121 4.60 -6.27 18.02
C ASP A 121 3.28 -6.21 18.83
N GLY A 122 2.14 -6.02 18.16
CA GLY A 122 0.81 -5.97 18.79
C GLY A 122 0.57 -4.76 19.71
N GLN A 123 1.33 -3.68 19.57
CA GLN A 123 1.21 -2.49 20.43
C GLN A 123 -0.04 -1.65 20.12
N PHE A 124 -0.64 -1.85 18.94
CA PHE A 124 -1.80 -1.13 18.43
C PHE A 124 -3.01 -2.07 18.27
N SER A 125 -3.07 -3.16 19.04
CA SER A 125 -4.12 -4.18 18.96
C SER A 125 -5.55 -3.66 19.13
N GLU A 126 -5.72 -2.53 19.82
CA GLU A 126 -7.03 -1.90 20.01
C GLU A 126 -7.64 -1.33 18.70
N TYR A 127 -6.79 -1.07 17.71
CA TYR A 127 -7.20 -0.65 16.36
C TYR A 127 -7.36 -1.83 15.42
N HIS A 128 -7.12 -3.06 15.89
CA HIS A 128 -7.21 -4.22 15.04
C HIS A 128 -8.65 -4.56 14.70
N ILE A 129 -8.91 -4.78 13.41
CA ILE A 129 -10.22 -5.27 12.96
C ILE A 129 -10.22 -6.80 13.04
N GLU A 130 -11.15 -7.38 13.80
CA GLU A 130 -11.36 -8.83 13.85
C GLU A 130 -11.96 -9.34 12.52
N GLY A 131 -11.16 -10.10 11.77
CA GLY A 131 -11.62 -10.91 10.63
C GLY A 131 -11.43 -10.27 9.25
N GLY A 132 -10.67 -10.96 8.39
CA GLY A 132 -10.54 -10.60 6.97
C GLY A 132 -9.44 -11.38 6.23
N LEU A 133 -9.63 -12.70 6.06
CA LEU A 133 -8.96 -13.48 5.01
C LEU A 133 -9.26 -12.84 3.65
N TRP A 134 -8.22 -12.46 2.92
CA TRP A 134 -8.21 -12.38 1.45
C TRP A 134 -6.83 -12.78 0.94
#